data_AF-A0A963ZCY1-F1
#
_entry.id   AF-A0A963ZCY1-F1
#
_cell.length_a   1.000
_cell.length_b   1.000
_cell.length_c   1.000
_cell.angle_alpha   90.00
_cell.angle_beta   90.00
_cell.angle_gamma   90.00
#
_symmetry.space_group_name_H-M   'P 1'
#
loop_
_entity.id
_entity.type
_entity.pdbx_description
1 polymer ?
#
loop_
_entity_poly.entity_id
_entity_poly.type
_entity_poly.pdbx_seq_one_letter_code
_entity_poly.pdbx_strand_id
1 'polypeptide(L)'
;MNFLFSFNNGWFIYSPLLLIIIPLGIWKLFSKDIAGALLAVFFYGITIYVFSSWWCWYYGCSFGQRPMVDFYLLIAYLIALILEGIKSLFTKILVIAAVVFTGFLNIHQSYQNFNGYIECGMATSEMYWDNFLSFQRKARVYYDDNQIISSYSFDFESKNSNCSGEVEHSEARGGEYLIFVDSEHQFSGNIEILDALFVSHPVVISAYVKAEGEINQTNLVVEHRGLSTTYRSFPLKAYVVKNEWIYMEFLYDNHYEISNDNLHVYFWNQNSSEKVYVDDLQIVILN
;
A
#
# COMPACT_ATOMS: atom_id res chain seq x y z
N MET A 1 -20.00 -11.16 -3.72
CA MET A 1 -19.94 -9.74 -3.31
C MET A 1 -18.56 -9.13 -3.59
N ASN A 2 -17.48 -9.80 -3.19
CA ASN A 2 -16.10 -9.28 -3.29
C ASN A 2 -15.67 -8.87 -4.71
N PHE A 3 -16.07 -9.64 -5.73
CA PHE A 3 -15.79 -9.32 -7.14
C PHE A 3 -16.22 -7.90 -7.57
N LEU A 4 -17.29 -7.37 -6.98
CA LEU A 4 -17.82 -6.05 -7.33
C LEU A 4 -17.28 -4.92 -6.43
N PHE A 5 -17.15 -5.18 -5.13
CA PHE A 5 -16.97 -4.13 -4.12
C PHE A 5 -15.72 -4.27 -3.24
N SER A 6 -14.88 -5.28 -3.46
CA SER A 6 -13.65 -5.41 -2.68
C SER A 6 -12.63 -4.34 -3.05
N PHE A 7 -11.88 -3.85 -2.07
CA PHE A 7 -10.73 -2.97 -2.31
C PHE A 7 -9.57 -3.70 -2.98
N ASN A 8 -9.52 -5.04 -2.94
CA ASN A 8 -8.47 -5.80 -3.60
C ASN A 8 -8.52 -5.61 -5.13
N ASN A 9 -9.66 -5.94 -5.75
CA ASN A 9 -9.85 -5.82 -7.20
C ASN A 9 -11.31 -5.60 -7.61
N GLY A 10 -12.15 -4.99 -6.77
CA GLY A 10 -13.58 -4.83 -7.02
C GLY A 10 -13.88 -4.02 -8.28
N TRP A 11 -14.76 -4.53 -9.15
CA TRP A 11 -15.08 -3.89 -10.43
C TRP A 11 -15.58 -2.45 -10.26
N PHE A 12 -16.48 -2.21 -9.31
CA PHE A 12 -17.10 -0.91 -9.09
C PHE A 12 -16.25 0.04 -8.23
N ILE A 13 -15.28 -0.47 -7.48
CA ILE A 13 -14.33 0.37 -6.74
C ILE A 13 -13.39 1.08 -7.72
N TYR A 14 -12.83 0.32 -8.67
CA TYR A 14 -11.87 0.82 -9.65
C TYR A 14 -12.52 1.37 -10.94
N SER A 15 -13.83 1.22 -11.09
CA SER A 15 -14.62 1.79 -12.20
C SER A 15 -16.01 2.26 -11.71
N PRO A 16 -16.06 3.30 -10.86
CA PRO A 16 -17.29 3.71 -10.18
C PRO A 16 -18.41 4.19 -11.11
N LEU A 17 -18.07 4.66 -12.33
CA LEU A 17 -19.08 5.00 -13.33
C LEU A 17 -20.00 3.83 -13.70
N LEU A 18 -19.49 2.60 -13.66
CA LEU A 18 -20.24 1.42 -14.08
C LEU A 18 -21.44 1.14 -13.17
N LEU A 19 -21.34 1.56 -11.90
CA LEU A 19 -22.43 1.49 -10.93
C LEU A 19 -23.65 2.32 -11.37
N ILE A 20 -23.42 3.39 -12.14
CA ILE A 20 -24.47 4.26 -12.69
C ILE A 20 -24.84 3.83 -14.11
N ILE A 21 -23.85 3.52 -14.94
CA ILE A 21 -24.06 3.19 -16.36
C ILE A 21 -24.88 1.91 -16.53
N ILE A 22 -24.58 0.84 -15.78
CA ILE A 22 -25.25 -0.44 -15.96
C ILE A 22 -26.75 -0.33 -15.65
N PRO A 23 -27.19 0.17 -14.47
CA PRO A 23 -28.63 0.27 -14.18
C PRO A 23 -29.36 1.25 -15.10
N LEU A 24 -28.80 2.44 -15.37
CA LEU A 24 -29.45 3.44 -16.22
C LEU A 24 -29.51 3.01 -17.69
N GLY A 25 -28.45 2.38 -18.18
CA GLY A 25 -28.37 1.88 -19.54
C GLY A 25 -29.37 0.76 -19.78
N ILE A 26 -29.45 -0.19 -18.85
CA ILE A 26 -30.43 -1.29 -18.90
C ILE A 26 -31.86 -0.74 -18.78
N TRP A 27 -32.13 0.24 -17.89
CA TRP A 27 -33.44 0.86 -17.77
C TRP A 27 -33.90 1.54 -19.07
N LYS A 28 -33.00 2.25 -19.75
CA LYS A 28 -33.30 2.81 -21.08
C LYS A 28 -33.51 1.72 -22.13
N LEU A 29 -32.72 0.65 -22.07
CA LEU A 29 -32.87 -0.48 -22.98
C LEU A 29 -34.24 -1.14 -22.80
N PHE A 30 -34.75 -1.29 -21.57
CA PHE A 30 -36.11 -1.80 -21.31
C PHE A 30 -37.21 -0.99 -22.00
N SER A 31 -37.01 0.30 -22.20
CA SER A 31 -37.97 1.17 -22.89
C SER A 31 -37.92 1.04 -24.42
N LYS A 32 -36.83 0.49 -24.98
CA LYS A 32 -36.62 0.35 -26.43
C LYS A 32 -36.75 -1.10 -26.92
N ASP A 33 -36.15 -2.03 -26.19
CA ASP A 33 -36.09 -3.45 -26.49
C ASP A 33 -36.03 -4.26 -25.19
N ILE A 34 -37.18 -4.77 -24.77
CA ILE A 34 -37.33 -5.57 -23.55
C ILE A 34 -36.51 -6.87 -23.67
N ALA A 35 -36.47 -7.51 -24.84
CA ALA A 35 -35.74 -8.76 -25.03
C ALA A 35 -34.23 -8.52 -24.92
N GLY A 36 -33.71 -7.46 -25.54
CA GLY A 36 -32.32 -7.04 -25.40
C GLY A 36 -31.95 -6.65 -23.97
N ALA A 37 -32.83 -5.98 -23.24
CA ALA A 37 -32.62 -5.63 -21.84
C ALA A 37 -32.53 -6.88 -20.94
N LEU A 38 -33.44 -7.83 -21.11
CA LEU A 38 -33.41 -9.10 -20.39
C LEU A 38 -32.14 -9.90 -20.71
N LEU A 39 -31.72 -9.92 -21.98
CA LEU A 39 -30.48 -10.55 -22.39
C LEU A 39 -29.26 -9.89 -21.73
N ALA A 40 -29.21 -8.56 -21.67
CA ALA A 40 -28.12 -7.83 -21.00
C ALA A 40 -28.07 -8.14 -19.50
N VAL A 41 -29.21 -8.13 -18.81
CA VAL A 41 -29.30 -8.50 -17.39
C VAL A 41 -28.81 -9.92 -17.16
N PHE A 42 -29.29 -10.87 -17.97
CA PHE A 42 -28.90 -12.27 -17.89
C PHE A 42 -27.40 -12.45 -18.17
N PHE A 43 -26.89 -11.78 -19.19
CA PHE A 43 -25.48 -11.80 -19.57
C PHE A 43 -24.56 -11.29 -18.46
N TYR A 44 -24.82 -10.10 -17.91
CA TYR A 44 -24.01 -9.57 -16.80
C TYR A 44 -24.18 -10.40 -15.53
N GLY A 45 -25.39 -10.87 -15.23
CA GLY A 45 -25.65 -11.74 -14.09
C GLY A 45 -24.85 -13.04 -14.13
N ILE A 46 -24.87 -13.74 -15.26
CA ILE A 46 -24.08 -14.96 -15.46
C ILE A 46 -22.58 -14.66 -15.46
N THR A 47 -22.14 -13.63 -16.17
CA THR A 47 -20.71 -13.28 -16.27
C THR A 47 -20.14 -12.98 -14.88
N ILE A 48 -20.83 -12.16 -14.09
CA ILE A 48 -20.44 -11.86 -12.71
C ILE A 48 -20.46 -13.13 -11.87
N TYR A 49 -21.50 -13.97 -11.98
CA TYR A 49 -21.57 -15.22 -11.23
C TYR A 49 -20.40 -16.14 -11.54
N VAL A 50 -20.14 -16.43 -12.81
CA VAL A 50 -19.07 -17.35 -13.25
C VAL A 50 -17.70 -16.85 -12.80
N PHE A 51 -17.39 -15.57 -13.02
CA PHE A 51 -16.09 -15.01 -12.65
C PHE A 51 -15.91 -14.86 -11.15
N SER A 52 -16.97 -14.54 -10.41
CA SER A 52 -16.92 -14.49 -8.96
C SER A 52 -16.84 -15.87 -8.29
N SER A 53 -17.21 -16.94 -9.00
CA SER A 53 -17.19 -18.32 -8.48
C SER A 53 -15.81 -18.97 -8.56
N TRP A 54 -14.83 -18.32 -9.19
CA TRP A 54 -13.47 -18.82 -9.26
C TRP A 54 -12.74 -18.60 -7.92
N TRP A 55 -11.89 -19.56 -7.53
CA TRP A 55 -11.11 -19.48 -6.29
C TRP A 55 -10.17 -18.25 -6.27
N CYS A 56 -9.73 -17.80 -7.45
CA CYS A 56 -8.96 -16.57 -7.66
C CYS A 56 -9.83 -15.48 -8.32
N TRP A 57 -10.96 -15.13 -7.70
CA TRP A 57 -11.88 -14.10 -8.22
C TRP A 57 -11.24 -12.70 -8.39
N TYR A 58 -10.09 -12.45 -7.79
CA TYR A 58 -9.33 -11.21 -7.94
C TYR A 58 -8.38 -11.22 -9.15
N TYR A 59 -8.29 -12.34 -9.89
CA TYR A 59 -7.55 -12.48 -11.15
C TYR A 59 -6.06 -12.09 -11.07
N GLY A 60 -5.43 -12.31 -9.92
CA GLY A 60 -4.01 -12.04 -9.69
C GLY A 60 -3.69 -10.54 -9.62
N CYS A 61 -2.51 -10.15 -10.11
CA CYS A 61 -2.02 -8.77 -10.09
C CYS A 61 -2.47 -7.89 -11.25
N SER A 62 -3.71 -8.06 -11.69
CA SER A 62 -4.32 -7.09 -12.59
C SER A 62 -4.94 -5.92 -11.82
N PHE A 63 -4.82 -4.72 -12.35
CA PHE A 63 -5.58 -3.56 -11.87
C PHE A 63 -7.06 -3.68 -12.26
N GLY A 64 -7.95 -3.74 -11.26
CA GLY A 64 -9.39 -3.88 -11.45
C GLY A 64 -9.78 -5.27 -11.98
N GLN A 65 -11.05 -5.41 -12.40
CA GLN A 65 -11.56 -6.68 -12.95
C GLN A 65 -11.22 -6.83 -14.44
N ARG A 66 -9.99 -7.27 -14.72
CA ARG A 66 -9.53 -7.63 -16.07
C ARG A 66 -10.52 -8.48 -16.90
N PRO A 67 -11.18 -9.54 -16.37
CA PRO A 67 -12.09 -10.34 -17.19
C PRO A 67 -13.32 -9.57 -17.68
N MET A 68 -13.63 -8.41 -17.10
CA MET A 68 -14.76 -7.58 -17.55
C MET A 68 -14.41 -6.69 -18.73
N VAL A 69 -13.12 -6.45 -19.00
CA VAL A 69 -12.65 -5.51 -20.05
C VAL A 69 -13.15 -5.91 -21.44
N ASP A 70 -13.18 -7.21 -21.74
CA ASP A 70 -13.66 -7.73 -23.03
C ASP A 70 -15.14 -7.39 -23.29
N PHE A 71 -15.90 -7.12 -22.23
CA PHE A 71 -17.32 -6.79 -22.29
C PHE A 71 -17.59 -5.28 -22.24
N TYR A 72 -16.55 -4.44 -22.28
CA TYR A 72 -16.72 -2.99 -22.27
C TYR A 72 -17.35 -2.45 -23.55
N LEU A 73 -17.32 -3.21 -24.65
CA LEU A 73 -18.07 -2.86 -25.86
C LEU A 73 -19.59 -2.81 -25.59
N LEU A 74 -20.12 -3.74 -24.80
CA LEU A 74 -21.54 -3.76 -24.41
C LEU A 74 -21.85 -2.57 -23.49
N ILE A 75 -20.92 -2.21 -22.60
CA ILE A 75 -21.04 -1.03 -21.75
C ILE A 75 -21.04 0.25 -22.59
N ALA A 76 -20.19 0.33 -23.61
CA ALA A 76 -20.15 1.48 -24.53
C ALA A 76 -21.50 1.66 -25.25
N TYR A 77 -22.17 0.57 -25.62
CA TYR A 77 -23.54 0.62 -26.15
C TYR A 77 -24.54 1.18 -25.13
N LEU A 78 -24.48 0.75 -23.87
CA LEU A 78 -25.31 1.30 -22.79
C LEU A 78 -25.05 2.80 -22.57
N ILE A 79 -23.80 3.24 -22.63
CA ILE A 79 -23.42 4.66 -22.55
C ILE A 79 -24.05 5.43 -23.72
N ALA A 80 -23.99 4.91 -24.95
CA ALA A 80 -24.57 5.57 -26.11
C ALA A 80 -26.09 5.80 -25.94
N LEU A 81 -26.82 4.82 -25.41
CA LEU A 81 -28.25 4.95 -25.09
C LEU A 81 -28.51 6.00 -24.02
N ILE A 82 -27.65 6.09 -23.00
CA ILE A 82 -27.75 7.12 -21.96
C ILE A 82 -27.56 8.51 -22.59
N LEU A 83 -26.53 8.68 -23.41
CA LEU A 83 -26.19 9.95 -24.05
C LEU A 83 -27.28 10.45 -25.02
N GLU A 84 -27.94 9.56 -25.76
CA GLU A 84 -29.01 9.90 -26.71
C GLU A 84 -30.17 10.67 -26.06
N GLY A 85 -30.48 10.37 -24.79
CA GLY A 85 -31.56 11.05 -24.07
C GLY A 85 -31.18 12.39 -23.44
N ILE A 86 -29.90 12.80 -23.51
CA ILE A 86 -29.43 14.02 -22.85
C ILE A 86 -29.63 15.23 -23.76
N LYS A 87 -30.60 16.07 -23.41
CA LYS A 87 -30.92 17.30 -24.15
C LYS A 87 -30.27 18.55 -23.55
N SER A 88 -30.17 18.62 -22.23
CA SER A 88 -29.62 19.78 -21.51
C SER A 88 -28.10 19.88 -21.66
N LEU A 89 -27.60 21.08 -22.00
CA LEU A 89 -26.17 21.37 -22.04
C LEU A 89 -25.50 21.13 -20.69
N PHE A 90 -26.15 21.52 -19.59
CA PHE A 90 -25.63 21.31 -18.24
C PHE A 90 -25.40 19.82 -17.96
N THR A 91 -26.37 18.97 -18.29
CA THR A 91 -26.24 17.51 -18.11
C THR A 91 -25.14 16.93 -18.99
N LYS A 92 -24.95 17.43 -20.23
CA LYS A 92 -23.84 17.01 -21.08
C LYS A 92 -22.49 17.35 -20.46
N ILE A 93 -22.33 18.58 -19.95
CA ILE A 93 -21.11 19.01 -19.27
C ILE A 93 -20.83 18.12 -18.05
N LEU A 94 -21.86 17.84 -17.25
CA LEU A 94 -21.74 16.99 -16.06
C LEU A 94 -21.28 15.57 -16.43
N VAL A 95 -21.87 14.98 -17.48
CA VAL A 95 -21.46 13.64 -17.96
C VAL A 95 -20.03 13.65 -18.49
N ILE A 96 -19.64 14.65 -19.29
CA ILE A 96 -18.27 14.79 -19.78
C ILE A 96 -17.29 14.92 -18.61
N ALA A 97 -17.61 15.78 -17.63
CA ALA A 97 -16.79 15.96 -16.44
C ALA A 97 -16.65 14.65 -15.64
N ALA A 98 -17.74 13.88 -15.48
CA ALA A 98 -17.70 12.59 -14.79
C ALA A 98 -16.84 11.55 -15.54
N VAL A 99 -16.93 11.49 -16.86
CA VAL A 99 -16.09 10.60 -17.69
C VAL A 99 -14.62 10.99 -17.61
N VAL A 100 -14.30 12.29 -17.71
CA VAL A 100 -12.92 12.78 -17.60
C VAL A 100 -12.36 12.49 -16.21
N PHE A 101 -13.12 12.79 -15.15
CA PHE A 101 -12.69 12.58 -13.77
C PHE A 101 -12.44 11.10 -13.46
N THR A 102 -13.34 10.21 -13.86
CA THR A 102 -13.18 8.77 -13.60
C THR A 102 -12.17 8.11 -14.51
N GLY A 103 -11.97 8.60 -15.74
CA GLY A 103 -10.85 8.22 -16.58
C GLY A 103 -9.51 8.61 -15.95
N PHE A 104 -9.41 9.84 -15.44
CA PHE A 104 -8.25 10.28 -14.65
C PHE A 104 -8.03 9.38 -13.43
N LEU A 105 -9.07 9.12 -12.64
CA LEU A 105 -8.99 8.28 -11.45
C LEU A 105 -8.54 6.85 -11.79
N ASN A 106 -9.03 6.27 -12.88
CA ASN A 106 -8.62 4.95 -13.34
C ASN A 106 -7.14 4.91 -13.75
N ILE A 107 -6.67 5.89 -14.52
CA ILE A 107 -5.25 6.01 -14.90
C ILE A 107 -4.36 6.22 -13.67
N HIS A 108 -4.78 7.12 -12.77
CA HIS A 108 -4.06 7.42 -11.55
C HIS A 108 -3.91 6.16 -10.68
N GLN A 109 -5.01 5.45 -10.42
CA GLN A 109 -4.97 4.23 -9.62
C GLN A 109 -4.20 3.09 -10.31
N SER A 110 -4.22 3.02 -11.65
CA SER A 110 -3.37 2.09 -12.39
C SER A 110 -1.88 2.40 -12.19
N TYR A 111 -1.50 3.68 -12.17
CA TYR A 111 -0.13 4.11 -11.82
C TYR A 111 0.21 3.76 -10.36
N GLN A 112 -0.72 3.96 -9.43
CA GLN A 112 -0.52 3.61 -8.02
C GLN A 112 -0.32 2.10 -7.82
N ASN A 113 -1.09 1.27 -8.52
CA ASN A 113 -0.93 -0.19 -8.49
C ASN A 113 0.45 -0.59 -9.07
N PHE A 114 0.84 -0.03 -10.21
CA PHE A 114 2.14 -0.31 -10.84
C PHE A 114 3.34 0.06 -9.95
N ASN A 115 3.25 1.18 -9.21
CA ASN A 115 4.31 1.62 -8.30
C ASN A 115 4.18 1.03 -6.88
N GLY A 116 3.23 0.12 -6.64
CA GLY A 116 3.07 -0.58 -5.36
C GLY A 116 2.58 0.30 -4.21
N TYR A 117 1.73 1.30 -4.50
CA TYR A 117 1.05 2.11 -3.47
C TYR A 117 -0.20 1.38 -2.98
N ILE A 118 -0.90 0.75 -3.92
CA ILE A 118 -1.98 -0.18 -3.65
C ILE A 118 -1.45 -1.55 -4.05
N GLU A 119 -0.98 -2.32 -3.07
CA GLU A 119 -0.37 -3.61 -3.31
C GLU A 119 -1.36 -4.60 -3.94
N CYS A 120 -0.89 -5.27 -5.00
CA CYS A 120 -1.65 -6.30 -5.68
C CYS A 120 -2.07 -7.41 -4.71
N GLY A 121 -3.32 -7.85 -4.79
CA GLY A 121 -3.75 -9.09 -4.12
C GLY A 121 -3.97 -8.94 -2.62
N MET A 122 -3.51 -7.84 -2.02
CA MET A 122 -3.56 -7.57 -0.59
C MET A 122 -4.25 -6.25 -0.26
N ALA A 123 -4.96 -5.64 -1.22
CA ALA A 123 -5.49 -4.31 -0.96
C ALA A 123 -6.66 -4.26 0.03
N THR A 124 -6.42 -3.59 1.15
CA THR A 124 -7.37 -3.33 2.22
C THR A 124 -8.06 -1.98 2.02
N SER A 125 -9.17 -1.76 2.73
CA SER A 125 -9.87 -0.46 2.73
C SER A 125 -8.98 0.65 3.25
N GLU A 126 -8.21 0.38 4.31
CA GLU A 126 -7.31 1.37 4.91
C GLU A 126 -6.23 1.79 3.90
N MET A 127 -5.56 0.83 3.27
CA MET A 127 -4.56 1.13 2.24
C MET A 127 -5.14 1.94 1.08
N TYR A 128 -6.33 1.58 0.61
CA TYR A 128 -6.98 2.27 -0.49
C TYR A 128 -7.24 3.75 -0.16
N TRP A 129 -7.79 4.03 1.02
CA TRP A 129 -8.15 5.40 1.42
C TRP A 129 -6.93 6.23 1.82
N ASP A 130 -5.96 5.63 2.49
CA ASP A 130 -4.70 6.32 2.86
C ASP A 130 -3.89 6.73 1.62
N ASN A 131 -3.99 5.97 0.53
CA ASN A 131 -3.35 6.28 -0.73
C ASN A 131 -4.29 6.96 -1.73
N PHE A 132 -5.52 7.34 -1.36
CA PHE A 132 -6.48 7.90 -2.32
C PHE A 132 -5.94 9.22 -2.93
N LEU A 133 -5.72 9.22 -4.25
CA LEU A 133 -5.12 10.34 -5.00
C LEU A 133 -3.70 10.75 -4.54
N SER A 134 -2.99 9.89 -3.79
CA SER A 134 -1.59 10.13 -3.43
C SER A 134 -0.66 9.90 -4.61
N PHE A 135 0.27 10.84 -4.82
CA PHE A 135 1.37 10.73 -5.79
C PHE A 135 2.68 10.27 -5.16
N GLN A 136 2.73 10.13 -3.83
CA GLN A 136 3.90 9.70 -3.09
C GLN A 136 3.65 8.32 -2.47
N ARG A 137 4.67 7.46 -2.54
CA ARG A 137 4.64 6.16 -1.90
C ARG A 137 4.81 6.37 -0.39
N LYS A 138 3.95 5.75 0.40
CA LYS A 138 4.09 5.69 1.86
C LYS A 138 4.73 4.36 2.26
N ALA A 139 5.68 4.39 3.18
CA ALA A 139 6.19 3.17 3.82
C ALA A 139 5.25 2.86 4.97
N ARG A 140 4.19 2.09 4.69
CA ARG A 140 3.18 1.73 5.69
C ARG A 140 2.81 0.27 5.53
N VAL A 141 2.60 -0.42 6.65
CA VAL A 141 2.15 -1.81 6.66
C VAL A 141 0.72 -1.83 7.20
N TYR A 142 -0.21 -2.42 6.46
CA TYR A 142 -1.61 -2.47 6.84
C TYR A 142 -1.92 -3.84 7.45
N TYR A 143 -1.96 -3.92 8.77
CA TYR A 143 -2.28 -5.12 9.55
C TYR A 143 -3.35 -4.80 10.61
N ASP A 144 -4.03 -5.82 11.13
CA ASP A 144 -5.02 -5.65 12.20
C ASP A 144 -4.30 -5.68 13.56
N ASP A 145 -4.64 -4.76 14.47
CA ASP A 145 -4.06 -4.69 15.82
C ASP A 145 -4.22 -6.01 16.60
N ASN A 146 -5.24 -6.81 16.28
CA ASN A 146 -5.44 -8.12 16.90
C ASN A 146 -4.39 -9.16 16.50
N GLN A 147 -3.57 -8.88 15.49
CA GLN A 147 -2.46 -9.74 15.07
C GLN A 147 -1.20 -9.47 15.91
N ILE A 148 -1.16 -8.44 16.75
CA ILE A 148 0.05 -8.10 17.51
C ILE A 148 0.26 -9.13 18.64
N ILE A 149 1.40 -9.82 18.62
CA ILE A 149 1.84 -10.74 19.67
C ILE A 149 2.65 -10.01 20.74
N SER A 150 3.65 -9.24 20.31
CA SER A 150 4.54 -8.49 21.18
C SER A 150 5.03 -7.22 20.49
N SER A 151 5.44 -6.23 21.27
CA SER A 151 6.01 -4.99 20.77
C SER A 151 7.17 -4.54 21.65
N TYR A 152 8.18 -3.96 21.01
CA TYR A 152 9.37 -3.40 21.63
C TYR A 152 9.52 -1.95 21.15
N SER A 153 9.68 -1.00 22.06
CA SER A 153 9.81 0.43 21.74
C SER A 153 11.14 0.99 22.24
N PHE A 154 11.76 1.83 21.42
CA PHE A 154 13.06 2.46 21.66
C PHE A 154 12.93 3.96 21.37
N ASP A 155 12.87 4.75 22.45
CA ASP A 155 12.80 6.21 22.44
C ASP A 155 14.18 6.88 22.54
N PHE A 156 15.23 6.10 22.75
CA PHE A 156 16.64 6.54 22.86
C PHE A 156 16.96 7.51 24.02
N GLU A 157 16.00 7.86 24.87
CA GLU A 157 16.16 8.77 26.02
C GLU A 157 16.95 8.16 27.18
N SER A 158 16.92 6.84 27.31
CA SER A 158 17.61 6.11 28.37
C SER A 158 18.54 5.05 27.80
N LYS A 159 19.65 4.78 28.49
CA LYS A 159 20.58 3.71 28.10
C LYS A 159 19.86 2.37 28.18
N ASN A 160 19.42 1.89 27.03
CA ASN A 160 18.79 0.59 26.89
C ASN A 160 19.86 -0.47 26.61
N SER A 161 19.84 -1.61 27.31
CA SER A 161 20.84 -2.68 27.12
C SER A 161 20.84 -3.24 25.70
N ASN A 162 19.72 -3.11 25.02
CA ASN A 162 19.46 -3.66 23.70
C ASN A 162 19.82 -2.68 22.57
N CYS A 163 20.21 -1.44 22.88
CA CYS A 163 20.64 -0.45 21.88
C CYS A 163 22.13 -0.16 22.10
N SER A 164 22.94 -0.42 21.08
CA SER A 164 24.38 -0.18 21.11
C SER A 164 24.77 0.84 20.04
N GLY A 165 25.31 1.99 20.42
CA GLY A 165 25.77 3.00 19.46
C GLY A 165 25.74 4.42 20.02
N GLU A 166 26.07 5.37 19.16
CA GLU A 166 26.04 6.79 19.48
C GLU A 166 24.62 7.36 19.32
N VAL A 167 24.23 8.20 20.26
CA VAL A 167 23.00 8.98 20.24
C VAL A 167 23.38 10.47 20.19
N GLU A 168 22.65 11.24 19.39
CA GLU A 168 22.86 12.69 19.26
C GLU A 168 21.78 13.42 20.05
N HIS A 169 22.18 14.45 20.80
CA HIS A 169 21.24 15.37 21.43
C HIS A 169 20.87 16.47 20.43
N SER A 170 19.65 16.43 19.90
CA SER A 170 19.19 17.31 18.82
C SER A 170 17.68 17.57 18.90
N GLU A 171 17.10 18.22 17.89
CA GLU A 171 15.64 18.36 17.73
C GLU A 171 14.99 17.00 17.40
N ALA A 172 14.97 16.11 18.39
CA ALA A 172 14.24 14.84 18.36
C ALA A 172 12.73 15.07 18.16
N ARG A 173 12.05 14.05 17.65
CA ARG A 173 10.60 14.10 17.45
C ARG A 173 9.89 14.01 18.80
N GLY A 174 10.39 13.15 19.67
CA GLY A 174 10.03 13.02 21.08
C GLY A 174 11.30 13.03 21.94
N GLY A 175 11.30 13.76 23.05
CA GLY A 175 12.45 13.79 23.95
C GLY A 175 13.62 14.68 23.48
N GLU A 176 14.83 14.29 23.83
CA GLU A 176 16.08 15.03 23.63
C GLU A 176 17.13 14.24 22.82
N TYR A 177 17.00 12.91 22.69
CA TYR A 177 17.99 12.02 22.10
C TYR A 177 17.45 11.25 20.90
N LEU A 178 18.30 11.03 19.90
CA LEU A 178 17.97 10.28 18.70
C LEU A 178 19.18 9.49 18.18
N ILE A 179 18.97 8.52 17.29
CA ILE A 179 20.06 7.88 16.55
C ILE A 179 20.20 8.56 15.18
N PHE A 180 21.42 8.56 14.64
CA PHE A 180 21.71 9.21 13.37
C PHE A 180 22.68 8.40 12.54
N VAL A 181 22.74 8.72 11.25
CA VAL A 181 23.80 8.29 10.33
C VAL A 181 24.29 9.48 9.53
N ASP A 182 25.60 9.53 9.30
CA ASP A 182 26.27 10.54 8.48
C ASP A 182 27.50 9.94 7.78
N SER A 183 28.38 10.77 7.23
CA SER A 183 29.60 10.31 6.54
C SER A 183 30.65 9.72 7.47
N GLU A 184 30.67 10.11 8.74
CA GLU A 184 31.60 9.63 9.77
C GLU A 184 31.01 8.41 10.51
N HIS A 185 29.69 8.40 10.71
CA HIS A 185 28.90 7.36 11.36
C HIS A 185 28.04 6.63 10.32
N GLN A 186 28.68 5.71 9.59
CA GLN A 186 28.03 4.95 8.50
C GLN A 186 26.91 4.02 8.98
N PHE A 187 26.99 3.57 10.23
CA PHE A 187 25.99 2.71 10.85
C PHE A 187 25.42 3.42 12.07
N SER A 188 24.09 3.36 12.22
CA SER A 188 23.44 3.85 13.44
C SER A 188 23.75 2.93 14.62
N GLY A 189 23.22 3.30 15.79
CA GLY A 189 23.10 2.34 16.87
C GLY A 189 22.34 1.08 16.43
N ASN A 190 22.86 -0.08 16.82
CA ASN A 190 22.28 -1.39 16.55
C ASN A 190 21.34 -1.78 17.67
N ILE A 191 20.12 -2.17 17.29
CA ILE A 191 19.09 -2.65 18.20
C ILE A 191 19.07 -4.17 18.12
N GLU A 192 19.38 -4.81 19.25
CA GLU A 192 19.50 -6.26 19.36
C GLU A 192 18.36 -6.81 20.21
N ILE A 193 17.53 -7.68 19.63
CA ILE A 193 16.42 -8.33 20.34
C ILE A 193 16.57 -9.85 20.23
N LEU A 194 16.52 -10.49 21.40
CA LEU A 194 16.49 -11.93 21.58
C LEU A 194 15.03 -12.37 21.78
N ASP A 195 14.38 -12.82 20.71
CA ASP A 195 13.03 -13.40 20.79
C ASP A 195 12.90 -14.56 19.78
N ALA A 196 12.48 -15.73 20.27
CA ALA A 196 12.30 -16.92 19.44
C ALA A 196 11.13 -16.76 18.45
N LEU A 197 10.21 -15.82 18.70
CA LEU A 197 9.04 -15.61 17.84
C LEU A 197 9.42 -15.08 16.46
N PHE A 198 10.53 -14.34 16.33
CA PHE A 198 11.00 -13.76 15.05
C PHE A 198 11.31 -14.79 13.96
N VAL A 199 11.47 -16.06 14.33
CA VAL A 199 11.74 -17.15 13.37
C VAL A 199 10.48 -17.56 12.62
N SER A 200 9.31 -17.47 13.26
CA SER A 200 8.07 -18.05 12.73
C SER A 200 6.97 -17.02 12.48
N HIS A 201 7.25 -15.75 12.75
CA HIS A 201 6.28 -14.67 12.71
C HIS A 201 6.82 -13.46 11.95
N PRO A 202 5.99 -12.80 11.13
CA PRO A 202 6.36 -11.55 10.49
C PRO A 202 6.58 -10.44 11.51
N VAL A 203 7.52 -9.55 11.19
CA VAL A 203 7.95 -8.44 12.04
C VAL A 203 7.73 -7.13 11.31
N VAL A 204 7.09 -6.18 11.96
CA VAL A 204 6.98 -4.80 11.48
C VAL A 204 7.97 -3.96 12.25
N ILE A 205 8.89 -3.34 11.51
CA ILE A 205 9.80 -2.32 12.06
C ILE A 205 9.23 -0.97 11.66
N SER A 206 8.98 -0.10 12.64
CA SER A 206 8.57 1.27 12.40
C SER A 206 9.48 2.27 13.08
N ALA A 207 9.63 3.45 12.50
CA ALA A 207 10.40 4.54 13.08
C ALA A 207 10.01 5.89 12.46
N TYR A 208 10.26 6.97 13.20
CA TYR A 208 10.27 8.31 12.62
C TYR A 208 11.64 8.60 12.04
N VAL A 209 11.68 9.11 10.81
CA VAL A 209 12.93 9.42 10.12
C VAL A 209 12.85 10.81 9.51
N LYS A 210 13.93 11.58 9.65
CA LYS A 210 14.11 12.90 9.05
C LYS A 210 15.47 12.97 8.37
N ALA A 211 15.50 13.45 7.13
CA ALA A 211 16.75 13.73 6.44
C ALA A 211 16.94 15.23 6.21
N GLU A 212 18.14 15.75 6.40
CA GLU A 212 18.46 17.17 6.15
C GLU A 212 18.53 17.51 4.66
N GLY A 213 18.77 16.51 3.82
CA GLY A 213 18.98 16.62 2.39
C GLY A 213 18.20 15.60 1.58
N GLU A 214 18.45 15.57 0.28
CA GLU A 214 18.01 14.46 -0.55
C GLU A 214 18.85 13.22 -0.24
N ILE A 215 18.17 12.08 -0.09
CA ILE A 215 18.82 10.81 0.24
C ILE A 215 18.77 9.84 -0.93
N ASN A 216 19.83 9.05 -1.09
CA ASN A 216 20.00 8.04 -2.12
C ASN A 216 20.54 6.73 -1.58
N GLN A 217 21.37 6.78 -0.54
CA GLN A 217 22.20 5.65 -0.13
C GLN A 217 21.91 5.14 1.28
N THR A 218 21.00 5.79 1.99
CA THR A 218 20.58 5.37 3.33
C THR A 218 19.47 4.32 3.29
N ASN A 219 19.70 3.19 3.98
CA ASN A 219 18.76 2.07 4.06
C ASN A 219 18.53 1.66 5.52
N LEU A 220 17.31 1.18 5.83
CA LEU A 220 17.07 0.37 7.02
C LEU A 220 17.54 -1.06 6.73
N VAL A 221 18.31 -1.65 7.62
CA VAL A 221 18.81 -3.03 7.51
C VAL A 221 18.27 -3.85 8.68
N VAL A 222 17.64 -4.97 8.33
CA VAL A 222 17.17 -5.97 9.28
C VAL A 222 18.00 -7.23 9.03
N GLU A 223 18.76 -7.63 10.03
CA GLU A 223 19.70 -8.75 9.96
C GLU A 223 19.35 -9.79 11.03
N HIS A 224 19.21 -11.05 10.60
CA HIS A 224 19.12 -12.20 11.48
C HIS A 224 20.49 -12.82 11.62
N ARG A 225 20.96 -12.92 12.87
CA ARG A 225 22.21 -13.59 13.20
C ARG A 225 21.92 -14.86 14.00
N GLY A 226 22.07 -15.99 13.30
CA GLY A 226 21.97 -17.34 13.84
C GLY A 226 23.13 -18.22 13.39
N LEU A 227 22.82 -19.46 13.00
CA LEU A 227 23.80 -20.36 12.34
C LEU A 227 24.20 -19.88 10.93
N SER A 228 23.32 -19.13 10.27
CA SER A 228 23.56 -18.44 9.00
C SER A 228 23.05 -17.01 9.11
N THR A 229 23.80 -16.05 8.57
CA THR A 229 23.39 -14.64 8.56
C THR A 229 22.55 -14.36 7.32
N THR A 230 21.31 -13.89 7.53
CA THR A 230 20.46 -13.36 6.46
C THR A 230 20.16 -11.90 6.77
N TYR A 231 20.10 -11.07 5.74
CA TYR A 231 19.74 -9.65 5.92
C TYR A 231 18.83 -9.19 4.79
N ARG A 232 18.00 -8.21 5.10
CA ARG A 232 17.17 -7.48 4.14
C ARG A 232 17.34 -5.99 4.35
N SER A 233 17.60 -5.28 3.27
CA SER A 233 17.73 -3.82 3.25
C SER A 233 16.50 -3.18 2.63
N PHE A 234 15.98 -2.13 3.27
CA PHE A 234 14.86 -1.32 2.81
C PHE A 234 15.36 0.10 2.49
N PRO A 235 15.31 0.51 1.21
CA PRO A 235 15.77 1.83 0.81
C PRO A 235 14.82 2.93 1.25
N LEU A 236 15.35 3.97 1.91
CA LEU A 236 14.54 5.06 2.45
C LEU A 236 14.21 6.13 1.40
N LYS A 237 14.97 6.20 0.31
CA LYS A 237 14.85 7.21 -0.76
C LYS A 237 13.41 7.42 -1.26
N ALA A 238 12.63 6.35 -1.38
CA ALA A 238 11.29 6.43 -1.95
C ALA A 238 10.27 7.13 -1.06
N TYR A 239 10.60 7.39 0.21
CA TYR A 239 9.65 7.76 1.25
C TYR A 239 10.01 9.07 1.97
N VAL A 240 11.30 9.42 2.03
CA VAL A 240 11.77 10.56 2.82
C VAL A 240 11.55 11.89 2.10
N VAL A 241 11.02 12.87 2.81
CA VAL A 241 10.91 14.27 2.39
C VAL A 241 11.91 15.10 3.19
N LYS A 242 12.61 16.00 2.49
CA LYS A 242 13.66 16.84 3.07
C LYS A 242 13.11 17.67 4.24
N ASN A 243 13.81 17.62 5.38
CA ASN A 243 13.53 18.35 6.61
C ASN A 243 12.19 18.04 7.30
N GLU A 244 11.51 16.97 6.91
CA GLU A 244 10.26 16.55 7.54
C GLU A 244 10.43 15.22 8.26
N TRP A 245 9.80 15.10 9.44
CA TRP A 245 9.72 13.83 10.16
C TRP A 245 8.64 12.97 9.52
N ILE A 246 9.03 11.80 9.00
CA ILE A 246 8.12 10.85 8.37
C ILE A 246 8.14 9.55 9.16
N TYR A 247 6.94 9.14 9.56
CA TYR A 247 6.72 7.81 10.11
C TYR A 247 6.75 6.77 9.00
N MET A 248 7.62 5.77 9.13
CA MET A 248 7.80 4.70 8.16
C MET A 248 7.67 3.35 8.83
N GLU A 249 7.05 2.39 8.13
CA GLU A 249 6.88 1.02 8.56
C GLU A 249 7.32 0.06 7.45
N PHE A 250 8.03 -1.00 7.85
CA PHE A 250 8.54 -2.02 6.95
C PHE A 250 8.22 -3.40 7.49
N LEU A 251 7.61 -4.23 6.63
CA LEU A 251 7.35 -5.64 6.92
C LEU A 251 8.58 -6.47 6.56
N TYR A 252 9.09 -7.18 7.55
CA TYR A 252 10.12 -8.19 7.43
C TYR A 252 9.52 -9.56 7.73
N ASP A 253 9.62 -10.49 6.78
CA ASP A 253 9.16 -11.87 6.95
C ASP A 253 10.38 -12.80 6.79
N ASN A 254 10.56 -13.70 7.75
CA ASN A 254 11.66 -14.66 7.75
C ASN A 254 11.17 -15.99 7.19
N HIS A 255 11.70 -16.40 6.04
CA HIS A 255 11.33 -17.66 5.40
C HIS A 255 12.30 -18.81 5.70
N TYR A 256 13.28 -18.61 6.58
CA TYR A 256 14.29 -19.61 6.90
C TYR A 256 14.07 -20.19 8.30
N GLU A 257 14.02 -21.52 8.41
CA GLU A 257 14.01 -22.24 9.67
C GLU A 257 15.38 -22.09 10.35
N ILE A 258 15.52 -21.10 11.23
CA ILE A 258 16.77 -20.88 11.97
C ILE A 258 16.49 -21.01 13.46
N SER A 259 17.29 -21.83 14.14
CA SER A 259 17.19 -22.03 15.58
C SER A 259 18.04 -21.01 16.34
N ASN A 260 17.40 -20.21 17.19
CA ASN A 260 18.01 -19.38 18.25
C ASN A 260 18.71 -18.10 17.75
N ASP A 261 17.91 -17.14 17.26
CA ASP A 261 18.43 -15.97 16.54
C ASP A 261 18.24 -14.64 17.27
N ASN A 262 19.23 -13.77 17.09
CA ASN A 262 19.14 -12.36 17.42
C ASN A 262 18.67 -11.59 16.19
N LEU A 263 17.65 -10.75 16.39
CA LEU A 263 17.27 -9.74 15.41
C LEU A 263 18.14 -8.49 15.65
N HIS A 264 18.86 -8.07 14.62
CA HIS A 264 19.63 -6.83 14.60
C HIS A 264 18.97 -5.84 13.64
N VAL A 265 18.63 -4.66 14.14
CA VAL A 265 18.02 -3.58 13.36
C VAL A 265 18.89 -2.35 13.45
N TYR A 266 19.33 -1.84 12.30
CA TYR A 266 20.15 -0.64 12.22
C TYR A 266 19.94 0.08 10.88
N PHE A 267 20.35 1.35 10.83
CA PHE A 267 20.37 2.16 9.62
C PHE A 267 21.78 2.20 9.07
N TRP A 268 21.90 2.05 7.76
CA TRP A 268 23.18 2.03 7.06
C TRP A 268 23.21 3.09 5.97
N ASN A 269 24.14 4.03 6.11
CA ASN A 269 24.53 4.98 5.09
C ASN A 269 25.74 4.43 4.32
N GLN A 270 25.60 4.23 3.00
CA GLN A 270 26.67 3.68 2.14
C GLN A 270 27.72 4.73 1.75
N ASN A 271 28.32 5.39 2.75
CA ASN A 271 29.39 6.40 2.62
C ASN A 271 28.97 7.68 1.88
N SER A 272 27.69 8.05 1.97
CA SER A 272 27.22 9.33 1.44
C SER A 272 27.41 10.45 2.47
N SER A 273 27.36 11.70 2.00
CA SER A 273 27.29 12.88 2.86
C SER A 273 25.88 13.16 3.41
N GLU A 274 24.96 12.20 3.28
CA GLU A 274 23.59 12.33 3.77
C GLU A 274 23.60 12.28 5.30
N LYS A 275 22.87 13.20 5.95
CA LYS A 275 22.59 13.13 7.38
C LYS A 275 21.13 12.76 7.58
N VAL A 276 20.91 11.64 8.26
CA VAL A 276 19.58 11.09 8.52
C VAL A 276 19.45 10.83 10.02
N TYR A 277 18.37 11.35 10.58
CA TYR A 277 17.98 11.19 11.96
C TYR A 277 16.85 10.17 12.05
N VAL A 278 16.88 9.34 13.09
CA VAL A 278 15.85 8.35 13.38
C VAL A 278 15.49 8.41 14.84
N ASP A 279 14.20 8.32 15.11
CA ASP A 279 13.64 8.45 16.45
C ASP A 279 12.41 7.53 16.62
N ASP A 280 12.03 7.27 17.87
CA ASP A 280 10.83 6.50 18.26
C ASP A 280 10.69 5.17 17.49
N LEU A 281 11.73 4.34 17.52
CA LEU A 281 11.74 3.07 16.80
C LEU A 281 10.90 2.02 17.54
N GLN A 282 10.03 1.32 16.80
CA GLN A 282 9.23 0.23 17.32
C GLN A 282 9.40 -1.03 16.48
N ILE A 283 9.39 -2.17 17.15
CA ILE A 283 9.45 -3.50 16.53
C ILE A 283 8.24 -4.27 17.05
N VAL A 284 7.36 -4.66 16.14
CA VAL A 284 6.10 -5.35 16.44
C VAL A 284 6.12 -6.73 15.79
N ILE A 285 5.82 -7.77 16.56
CA ILE A 285 5.68 -9.13 16.06
C ILE A 285 4.21 -9.42 15.79
N LEU A 286 3.90 -9.90 14.59
CA LEU A 286 2.54 -10.22 14.15
C LEU A 286 2.26 -11.72 14.14
N ASN A 287 0.99 -12.10 14.27
CA ASN A 287 0.49 -13.49 14.27
C ASN A 287 0.01 -13.96 12.91
#